data_AF-A0A9D2B0W3-F1
#
_entry.id   AF-A0A9D2B0W3-F1
#
_cell.length_a   1.000
_cell.length_b   1.000
_cell.length_c   1.000
_cell.angle_alpha   90.00
_cell.angle_beta   90.00
_cell.angle_gamma   90.00
#
_symmetry.space_group_name_H-M   'P 1'
#
loop_
_entity.id
_entity.type
_entity.pdbx_description
1 polymer ?
#
loop_
_entity_poly.entity_id
_entity_poly.type
_entity_poly.pdbx_seq_one_letter_code
_entity_poly.pdbx_strand_id
1 'polypeptide(L)'
;HKDRFVIVDAIGVTEKEKTVPQVGGKHQAMMTLERLLEELSRGVVSDDLMLQLAYKLTTIANKGDPDELAVLQKMSPQLHLIEFAQRIIEACEQETLPPFVDSNEPNTERKALLALLLDDIPARKKLIEIAKGYFKELPEQKDQLLYAGFSQEEAADRVHLFEQSLEELAEEEPLFQRLKDNAAQVEDLSVAGLEELNEILRRKITNFSVPQLWKDYALLLQAQSDANYNAAAAAAAVATTGVAANEADIGINEVAGSEHVKQKRMVIMLNPANEDETDAPTNALQLTRFAWHHTAQLVSLANNTRLIQLFNLWCGQTQNDLPMDDEHKNWYRSLAQYIAINGAIMSPRELRELNADLFRQLYQDFGAEVNRPIESLNNFLLRA
;
A
#
# COMPACT_ATOMS: atom_id res chain seq x y z
N HIS A 1 1.29 -12.83 44.02
CA HIS A 1 2.62 -12.73 43.37
C HIS A 1 2.41 -12.90 41.87
N LYS A 2 2.79 -11.90 41.07
CA LYS A 2 2.72 -11.95 39.61
C LYS A 2 4.09 -12.43 39.13
N ASP A 3 4.18 -13.69 38.72
CA ASP A 3 5.48 -14.37 38.54
C ASP A 3 5.94 -14.46 37.08
N ARG A 4 5.26 -13.76 36.15
CA ARG A 4 5.60 -13.78 34.72
C ARG A 4 5.29 -12.45 34.06
N PHE A 5 6.28 -11.88 33.39
CA PHE A 5 6.15 -10.70 32.53
C PHE A 5 6.64 -11.07 31.12
N VAL A 6 5.82 -10.81 30.11
CA VAL A 6 6.17 -11.01 28.70
C VAL A 6 6.08 -9.65 28.02
N ILE A 7 7.17 -9.21 27.39
CA ILE A 7 7.21 -8.00 26.58
C ILE A 7 6.96 -8.43 25.14
N VAL A 8 5.89 -7.92 24.54
CA VAL A 8 5.55 -8.16 23.13
C VAL A 8 5.66 -6.82 22.41
N ASP A 9 6.64 -6.72 21.51
CA ASP A 9 6.74 -5.62 20.54
C ASP A 9 5.83 -5.96 19.34
N ALA A 10 4.85 -5.11 19.07
CA ALA A 10 3.74 -5.38 18.16
C ALA A 10 3.84 -4.55 16.87
N ILE A 11 5.02 -4.55 16.23
CA ILE A 11 5.20 -4.01 14.88
C ILE A 11 5.49 -5.19 13.94
N GLY A 12 4.46 -5.64 13.21
CA GLY A 12 4.53 -6.69 12.18
C GLY A 12 3.67 -7.93 12.48
N VAL A 13 2.90 -8.37 11.49
CA VAL A 13 2.14 -9.62 11.53
C VAL A 13 3.11 -10.77 11.27
N THR A 14 3.33 -11.63 12.25
CA THR A 14 4.08 -12.88 12.05
C THR A 14 3.14 -14.07 12.19
N GLU A 15 2.96 -14.86 11.13
CA GLU A 15 2.17 -16.10 11.11
C GLU A 15 2.80 -17.26 11.93
N LYS A 16 3.93 -17.01 12.61
CA LYS A 16 4.59 -17.98 13.47
C LYS A 16 4.04 -17.93 14.89
N GLU A 17 3.56 -19.06 15.36
CA GLU A 17 3.11 -19.28 16.74
C GLU A 17 4.29 -19.13 17.71
N LYS A 18 4.18 -18.17 18.66
CA LYS A 18 5.21 -17.91 19.67
C LYS A 18 4.88 -18.70 20.94
N THR A 19 5.65 -19.75 21.22
CA THR A 19 5.51 -20.53 22.47
C THR A 19 6.21 -19.81 23.62
N VAL A 20 5.57 -19.75 24.79
CA VAL A 20 6.17 -19.18 26.01
C VAL A 20 7.21 -20.16 26.57
N PRO A 21 8.49 -19.77 26.73
CA PRO A 21 9.51 -20.67 27.27
C PRO A 21 9.24 -21.01 28.74
N GLN A 22 9.40 -22.28 29.09
CA GLN A 22 9.23 -22.78 30.46
C GLN A 22 10.52 -22.52 31.28
N VAL A 23 10.38 -21.89 32.45
CA VAL A 23 11.51 -21.56 33.33
C VAL A 23 12.12 -22.85 33.89
N GLY A 24 13.37 -23.15 33.53
CA GLY A 24 14.18 -24.21 34.14
C GLY A 24 14.31 -25.52 33.35
N GLY A 25 13.64 -25.67 32.21
CA GLY A 25 13.96 -26.76 31.27
C GLY A 25 15.29 -26.46 30.58
N LYS A 26 16.22 -27.43 30.50
CA LYS A 26 17.38 -27.31 29.61
C LYS A 26 16.83 -26.97 28.22
N HIS A 27 17.18 -25.80 27.69
CA HIS A 27 16.90 -25.47 26.29
C HIS A 27 17.68 -26.44 25.41
N GLN A 28 17.08 -27.59 25.09
CA GLN A 28 17.60 -28.46 24.04
C GLN A 28 17.28 -27.73 22.74
N ALA A 29 18.30 -27.09 22.15
CA ALA A 29 18.15 -26.32 20.93
C ALA A 29 17.41 -27.16 19.89
N MET A 30 16.23 -26.68 19.48
CA MET A 30 15.39 -27.40 18.51
C MET A 30 16.19 -27.55 17.22
N MET A 31 16.62 -28.78 16.93
CA MET A 31 17.51 -29.07 15.81
C MET A 31 16.76 -28.85 14.48
N THR A 32 17.45 -28.46 13.40
CA THR A 32 16.83 -28.44 12.06
C THR A 32 16.47 -29.87 11.65
N LEU A 33 15.44 -30.06 10.80
CA LEU A 33 15.03 -31.39 10.37
C LEU A 33 16.16 -32.15 9.65
N GLU A 34 16.96 -31.45 8.84
CA GLU A 34 18.14 -32.01 8.18
C GLU A 34 19.13 -32.61 9.17
N ARG A 35 19.54 -31.80 10.15
CA ARG A 35 20.53 -32.23 11.14
C ARG A 35 19.96 -33.32 12.05
N LEU A 36 18.66 -33.29 12.35
CA LEU A 36 17.99 -34.33 13.11
C LEU A 36 18.00 -35.68 12.37
N LEU A 37 17.66 -35.69 11.08
CA LEU A 37 17.71 -36.90 10.26
C LEU A 37 19.13 -37.42 10.09
N GLU A 38 20.12 -36.53 9.99
CA GLU A 38 21.54 -36.88 9.96
C GLU A 38 21.99 -37.59 11.25
N GLU A 39 21.72 -37.01 12.43
CA GLU A 39 22.07 -37.61 13.72
C GLU A 39 21.38 -38.97 13.93
N LEU A 40 20.10 -39.08 13.56
CA LEU A 40 19.37 -40.34 13.64
C LEU A 40 19.95 -41.40 12.69
N SER A 41 20.35 -41.01 11.48
CA SER A 41 21.03 -41.92 10.53
C SER A 41 22.41 -42.38 10.99
N ARG A 42 23.10 -41.57 11.82
CA ARG A 42 24.37 -41.93 12.44
C ARG A 42 24.20 -42.89 13.63
N GLY A 43 22.96 -43.18 14.01
CA GLY A 43 22.61 -44.10 15.09
C GLY A 43 22.44 -43.42 16.45
N VAL A 44 22.38 -42.08 16.51
CA VAL A 44 22.04 -41.35 17.74
C VAL A 44 20.52 -41.33 17.91
N VAL A 45 19.97 -42.48 18.29
CA VAL A 45 18.52 -42.72 18.44
C VAL A 45 18.09 -42.56 19.90
N SER A 46 18.39 -41.41 20.53
CA SER A 46 17.87 -41.10 21.87
C SER A 46 16.38 -40.75 21.83
N ASP A 47 15.66 -41.04 22.90
CA ASP A 47 14.20 -40.79 22.98
C ASP A 47 13.85 -39.30 22.73
N ASP A 48 14.67 -38.36 23.22
CA ASP A 48 14.49 -36.92 22.96
C ASP A 48 14.53 -36.56 21.45
N LEU A 49 15.50 -37.11 20.71
CA LEU A 49 15.60 -36.88 19.26
C LEU A 49 14.47 -37.57 18.48
N MET A 50 14.04 -38.75 18.93
CA MET A 50 12.90 -39.46 18.33
C MET A 50 11.60 -38.67 18.53
N LEU A 51 11.37 -38.12 19.72
CA LEU A 51 10.22 -37.25 19.99
C LEU A 51 10.30 -35.94 19.19
N GLN A 52 11.48 -35.31 19.09
CA GLN A 52 11.67 -34.13 18.24
C GLN A 52 11.35 -34.41 16.77
N LEU A 53 11.69 -35.61 16.27
CA LEU A 53 11.30 -36.04 14.93
C LEU A 53 9.78 -36.15 14.82
N ALA A 54 9.13 -36.89 15.72
CA ALA A 54 7.68 -37.07 15.69
C ALA A 54 6.92 -35.73 15.67
N TYR A 55 7.28 -34.78 16.53
CA TYR A 55 6.64 -33.45 16.54
C TYR A 55 6.84 -32.67 15.24
N LYS A 56 8.03 -32.75 14.63
CA LYS A 56 8.29 -32.11 13.33
C LYS A 56 7.49 -32.77 12.21
N LEU A 57 7.38 -34.10 12.20
CA LEU A 57 6.57 -34.83 11.21
C LEU A 57 5.09 -34.46 11.31
N THR A 58 4.54 -34.39 12.53
CA THR A 58 3.16 -33.94 12.76
C THR A 58 2.95 -32.49 12.30
N THR A 59 3.93 -31.62 12.54
CA THR A 59 3.86 -30.22 12.08
C THR A 59 3.86 -30.13 10.55
N ILE A 60 4.73 -30.91 9.89
CA ILE A 60 4.81 -30.96 8.42
C ILE A 60 3.52 -31.55 7.84
N ALA A 61 2.95 -32.58 8.45
CA ALA A 61 1.71 -33.16 7.99
C ALA A 61 0.52 -32.18 8.09
N ASN A 62 0.49 -31.34 9.13
CA ASN A 62 -0.60 -30.39 9.36
C ASN A 62 -0.43 -29.06 8.61
N LYS A 63 0.81 -28.61 8.36
CA LYS A 63 1.12 -27.30 7.77
C LYS A 63 1.72 -27.37 6.36
N GLY A 64 2.08 -28.56 5.88
CA GLY A 64 2.68 -28.75 4.56
C GLY A 64 1.67 -28.56 3.43
N ASP A 65 2.18 -28.24 2.25
CA ASP A 65 1.37 -28.10 1.04
C ASP A 65 0.70 -29.45 0.66
N PRO A 66 -0.63 -29.49 0.46
CA PRO A 66 -1.35 -30.73 0.19
C PRO A 66 -0.86 -31.48 -1.06
N ASP A 67 -0.45 -30.76 -2.12
CA ASP A 67 0.02 -31.36 -3.36
C ASP A 67 1.40 -32.00 -3.17
N GLU A 68 2.28 -31.33 -2.44
CA GLU A 68 3.61 -31.87 -2.13
C GLU A 68 3.56 -33.05 -1.16
N LEU A 69 2.65 -33.01 -0.18
CA LEU A 69 2.36 -34.14 0.71
C LEU A 69 1.81 -35.33 -0.08
N ALA A 70 0.96 -35.10 -1.08
CA ALA A 70 0.48 -36.16 -1.98
C ALA A 70 1.61 -36.76 -2.83
N VAL A 71 2.58 -35.94 -3.27
CA VAL A 71 3.79 -36.43 -3.95
C VAL A 71 4.62 -37.31 -3.02
N LEU A 72 4.86 -36.86 -1.77
CA LEU A 72 5.57 -37.66 -0.77
C LEU A 72 4.87 -39.00 -0.50
N GLN A 73 3.55 -38.99 -0.34
CA GLN A 73 2.74 -40.19 -0.12
C GLN A 73 2.79 -41.17 -1.32
N LYS A 74 2.88 -40.65 -2.55
CA LYS A 74 3.05 -41.49 -3.76
C LYS A 74 4.45 -42.10 -3.84
N MET A 75 5.48 -41.36 -3.42
CA MET A 75 6.86 -41.85 -3.40
C MET A 75 7.06 -42.94 -2.34
N SER A 76 6.42 -42.79 -1.18
CA SER A 76 6.57 -43.69 -0.05
C SER A 76 5.18 -44.09 0.48
N PRO A 77 4.48 -45.04 -0.18
CA PRO A 77 3.11 -45.42 0.17
C PRO A 77 2.95 -45.96 1.60
N GLN A 78 4.02 -46.47 2.19
CA GLN A 78 4.04 -47.05 3.53
C GLN A 78 4.28 -46.00 4.63
N LEU A 79 4.62 -44.76 4.25
CA LEU A 79 4.99 -43.68 5.16
C LEU A 79 3.82 -42.68 5.32
N HIS A 80 2.89 -42.99 6.22
CA HIS A 80 1.88 -42.03 6.66
C HIS A 80 2.43 -41.20 7.81
N LEU A 81 2.72 -39.91 7.57
CA LEU A 81 3.47 -39.06 8.50
C LEU A 81 2.84 -38.98 9.91
N ILE A 82 1.52 -38.85 10.01
CA ILE A 82 0.82 -38.72 11.29
C ILE A 82 0.85 -40.04 12.06
N GLU A 83 0.51 -41.15 11.40
CA GLU A 83 0.52 -42.49 12.01
C GLU A 83 1.93 -42.90 12.44
N PHE A 84 2.93 -42.57 11.61
CA PHE A 84 4.33 -42.83 11.90
C PHE A 84 4.83 -42.01 13.09
N ALA A 85 4.46 -40.73 13.18
CA ALA A 85 4.77 -39.89 14.33
C ALA A 85 4.12 -40.40 15.62
N GLN A 86 2.85 -40.82 15.57
CA GLN A 86 2.14 -41.41 16.70
C GLN A 86 2.83 -42.69 17.18
N ARG A 87 3.20 -43.59 16.27
CA ARG A 87 3.94 -44.81 16.60
C ARG A 87 5.28 -44.54 17.29
N ILE A 88 5.99 -43.48 16.90
CA ILE A 88 7.24 -43.06 17.58
C ILE A 88 6.94 -42.60 19.02
N ILE A 89 5.92 -41.76 19.19
CA ILE A 89 5.54 -41.21 20.50
C ILE A 89 5.11 -42.33 21.45
N GLU A 90 4.20 -43.20 21.01
CA GLU A 90 3.72 -44.34 21.80
C GLU A 90 4.85 -45.27 22.24
N ALA A 91 5.80 -45.57 21.35
CA ALA A 91 6.94 -46.42 21.68
C ALA A 91 7.88 -45.78 22.73
N CYS A 92 8.01 -44.45 22.72
CA CYS A 92 8.80 -43.71 23.70
C CYS A 92 8.06 -43.58 25.05
N GLU A 93 6.75 -43.35 25.03
CA GLU A 93 5.92 -43.18 26.23
C GLU A 93 5.68 -44.49 27.00
N GLN A 94 5.56 -45.62 26.30
CA GLN A 94 5.33 -46.92 26.91
C GLN A 94 6.62 -47.58 27.44
N GLU A 95 7.79 -46.93 27.32
CA GLU A 95 9.11 -47.45 27.68
C GLU A 95 9.40 -48.87 27.11
N THR A 96 8.78 -49.19 25.97
CA THR A 96 8.93 -50.52 25.32
C THR A 96 10.26 -50.67 24.59
N LEU A 97 11.00 -49.56 24.42
CA LEU A 97 12.28 -49.50 23.74
C LEU A 97 13.44 -49.68 24.75
N PRO A 98 14.46 -50.50 24.44
CA PRO A 98 15.66 -50.63 25.26
C PRO A 98 16.29 -49.26 25.53
N PRO A 99 16.90 -48.95 26.69
CA PRO A 99 17.44 -47.61 26.99
C PRO A 99 18.58 -47.20 26.04
N PHE A 100 18.70 -45.91 25.71
CA PHE A 100 19.77 -45.40 24.83
C PHE A 100 21.02 -45.18 25.66
N VAL A 101 22.09 -45.92 25.38
CA VAL A 101 23.36 -45.84 26.13
C VAL A 101 24.43 -45.11 25.30
N ASP A 102 24.72 -45.59 24.09
CA ASP A 102 25.69 -44.99 23.17
C ASP A 102 25.25 -45.21 21.71
N SER A 103 25.65 -44.28 20.84
CA SER A 103 25.59 -44.37 19.38
C SER A 103 26.30 -45.60 18.78
N ASN A 104 27.35 -46.10 19.44
CA ASN A 104 28.15 -47.23 18.99
C ASN A 104 27.48 -48.59 19.23
N GLU A 105 26.41 -48.64 20.04
CA GLU A 105 25.62 -49.84 20.27
C GLU A 105 24.70 -50.15 19.07
N PRO A 106 24.29 -51.42 18.85
CA PRO A 106 23.53 -51.80 17.67
C PRO A 106 22.18 -51.05 17.59
N ASN A 107 21.55 -50.76 18.73
CA ASN A 107 20.29 -50.00 18.83
C ASN A 107 19.21 -50.53 17.85
N THR A 108 19.14 -51.85 17.69
CA THR A 108 18.43 -52.52 16.58
C THR A 108 16.93 -52.20 16.57
N GLU A 109 16.28 -52.23 17.73
CA GLU A 109 14.83 -52.01 17.85
C GLU A 109 14.45 -50.56 17.58
N ARG A 110 15.23 -49.60 18.10
CA ARG A 110 15.04 -48.17 17.83
C ARG A 110 15.29 -47.82 16.36
N LYS A 111 16.34 -48.37 15.75
CA LYS A 111 16.63 -48.18 14.32
C LYS A 111 15.56 -48.83 13.44
N ALA A 112 15.06 -50.01 13.81
CA ALA A 112 13.97 -50.68 13.10
C ALA A 112 12.67 -49.87 13.10
N LEU A 113 12.38 -49.14 14.19
CA LEU A 113 11.23 -48.24 14.26
C LEU A 113 11.36 -47.09 13.26
N LEU A 114 12.57 -46.55 13.09
CA LEU A 114 12.84 -45.41 12.21
C LEU A 114 13.17 -45.81 10.76
N ALA A 115 13.41 -47.09 10.48
CA ALA A 115 13.87 -47.60 9.19
C ALA A 115 12.98 -47.16 8.01
N LEU A 116 11.65 -47.12 8.22
CA LEU A 116 10.69 -46.67 7.20
C LEU A 116 10.96 -45.27 6.67
N LEU A 117 11.53 -44.38 7.49
CA LEU A 117 11.90 -43.02 7.07
C LEU A 117 13.41 -42.89 6.81
N LEU A 118 14.26 -43.54 7.60
CA LEU A 118 15.71 -43.39 7.48
C LEU A 118 16.30 -44.09 6.25
N ASP A 119 15.73 -45.22 5.81
CA ASP A 119 16.23 -45.97 4.66
C ASP A 119 15.76 -45.35 3.33
N ASP A 120 14.65 -44.62 3.34
CA ASP A 120 14.09 -43.95 2.17
C ASP A 120 14.77 -42.59 1.92
N ILE A 121 15.87 -42.62 1.18
CA ILE A 121 16.63 -41.41 0.79
C ILE A 121 15.75 -40.41 0.01
N PRO A 122 14.96 -40.82 -1.00
CA PRO A 122 14.01 -39.93 -1.69
C PRO A 122 13.01 -39.24 -0.74
N ALA A 123 12.40 -39.99 0.17
CA ALA A 123 11.43 -39.45 1.13
C ALA A 123 12.06 -38.42 2.05
N ARG A 124 13.26 -38.68 2.57
CA ARG A 124 13.97 -37.70 3.42
C ARG A 124 14.23 -36.39 2.69
N LYS A 125 14.68 -36.45 1.43
CA LYS A 125 14.93 -35.25 0.63
C LYS A 125 13.64 -34.46 0.41
N LYS A 126 12.55 -35.13 0.03
CA LYS A 126 11.26 -34.47 -0.20
C LYS A 126 10.65 -33.92 1.10
N LEU A 127 10.80 -34.63 2.22
CA LEU A 127 10.37 -34.15 3.53
C LEU A 127 11.13 -32.89 3.97
N ILE A 128 12.45 -32.85 3.73
CA ILE A 128 13.28 -31.66 3.96
C ILE A 128 12.82 -30.51 3.05
N GLU A 129 12.51 -30.78 1.78
CA GLU A 129 11.99 -29.80 0.83
C GLU A 129 10.69 -29.16 1.34
N ILE A 130 9.72 -29.98 1.77
CA ILE A 130 8.45 -29.52 2.34
C ILE A 130 8.69 -28.72 3.64
N ALA A 131 9.58 -29.21 4.51
CA ALA A 131 9.87 -28.57 5.79
C ALA A 131 10.62 -27.23 5.65
N LYS A 132 11.36 -27.02 4.56
CA LYS A 132 11.99 -25.73 4.24
C LYS A 132 10.96 -24.66 3.88
N GLY A 133 9.71 -25.06 3.60
CA GLY A 133 8.60 -24.14 3.34
C GLY A 133 8.96 -23.20 2.20
N TYR A 134 9.27 -23.76 1.03
CA TYR A 134 9.52 -22.95 -0.16
C TYR A 134 8.38 -21.93 -0.27
N PHE A 135 8.75 -20.64 -0.25
CA PHE A 135 8.02 -19.66 -1.03
C PHE A 135 7.95 -20.27 -2.43
N LYS A 136 6.76 -20.68 -2.87
CA LYS A 136 6.53 -20.99 -4.28
C LYS A 136 6.74 -19.69 -5.03
N GLU A 137 7.98 -19.40 -5.40
CA GLU A 137 8.25 -18.59 -6.57
C GLU A 137 7.65 -19.37 -7.72
N LEU A 138 6.47 -18.92 -8.15
CA LEU A 138 5.86 -19.39 -9.39
C LEU A 138 6.95 -19.31 -10.47
N PRO A 139 7.12 -20.34 -11.32
CA PRO A 139 7.97 -20.20 -12.50
C PRO A 139 7.56 -18.92 -13.24
N GLU A 140 8.47 -18.27 -13.96
CA GLU A 140 8.22 -17.06 -14.76
C GLU A 140 7.15 -17.24 -15.87
N GLN A 141 5.96 -17.74 -15.54
CA GLN A 141 4.75 -17.23 -16.12
C GLN A 141 4.74 -15.76 -15.70
N LYS A 142 5.10 -14.89 -16.65
CA LYS A 142 4.58 -13.53 -16.63
C LYS A 142 3.12 -13.66 -16.24
N ASP A 143 2.75 -13.10 -15.10
CA ASP A 143 1.35 -13.00 -14.69
C ASP A 143 0.57 -12.56 -15.93
N GLN A 144 -0.19 -13.47 -16.51
CA GLN A 144 -1.22 -13.07 -17.43
C GLN A 144 -2.34 -12.65 -16.52
N LEU A 145 -2.47 -11.34 -16.41
CA LEU A 145 -3.59 -10.66 -15.82
C LEU A 145 -4.88 -11.22 -16.44
N LEU A 146 -5.46 -12.25 -15.82
CA LEU A 146 -6.74 -12.82 -16.27
C LEU A 146 -7.86 -11.78 -16.08
N TYR A 147 -7.68 -10.90 -15.09
CA TYR A 147 -8.53 -9.76 -14.78
C TYR A 147 -7.78 -8.79 -13.85
N ALA A 148 -7.42 -7.60 -14.34
CA ALA A 148 -7.35 -6.42 -13.47
C ALA A 148 -8.75 -5.86 -13.51
N GLY A 149 -9.42 -5.79 -12.35
CA GLY A 149 -10.51 -4.82 -12.25
C GLY A 149 -9.97 -3.47 -12.69
N PHE A 150 -10.72 -2.79 -13.56
CA PHE A 150 -10.34 -1.59 -14.33
C PHE A 150 -9.58 -1.92 -15.63
N SER A 151 -10.32 -2.30 -16.68
CA SER A 151 -9.77 -2.14 -18.02
C SER A 151 -9.44 -0.65 -18.25
N GLN A 152 -8.37 -0.35 -19.00
CA GLN A 152 -8.09 1.04 -19.41
C GLN A 152 -9.30 1.67 -20.09
N GLU A 153 -10.11 0.85 -20.76
CA GLU A 153 -11.38 1.21 -21.38
C GLU A 153 -12.43 1.61 -20.34
N GLU A 154 -12.66 0.82 -19.29
CA GLU A 154 -13.57 1.18 -18.18
C GLU A 154 -13.11 2.44 -17.44
N ALA A 155 -11.79 2.62 -17.26
CA ALA A 155 -11.23 3.84 -16.67
C ALA A 155 -11.43 5.04 -17.60
N ALA A 156 -11.25 4.87 -18.91
CA ALA A 156 -11.53 5.89 -19.92
C ALA A 156 -13.02 6.26 -19.94
N ASP A 157 -13.92 5.27 -19.89
CA ASP A 157 -15.36 5.49 -19.85
C ASP A 157 -15.78 6.27 -18.60
N ARG A 158 -15.25 5.91 -17.42
CA ARG A 158 -15.54 6.64 -16.17
C ARG A 158 -15.03 8.07 -16.21
N VAL A 159 -13.81 8.30 -16.69
CA VAL A 159 -13.25 9.64 -16.84
C VAL A 159 -14.06 10.44 -17.85
N HIS A 160 -14.42 9.84 -18.98
CA HIS A 160 -15.22 10.48 -20.02
C HIS A 160 -16.62 10.88 -19.52
N LEU A 161 -17.31 9.97 -18.82
CA LEU A 161 -18.61 10.25 -18.20
C LEU A 161 -18.50 11.38 -17.16
N PHE A 162 -17.42 11.39 -16.38
CA PHE A 162 -17.16 12.45 -15.41
C PHE A 162 -16.93 13.81 -16.10
N GLU A 163 -16.07 13.86 -17.11
CA GLU A 163 -15.79 15.08 -17.90
C GLU A 163 -17.05 15.60 -18.60
N GLN A 164 -17.84 14.71 -19.21
CA GLN A 164 -19.12 15.08 -19.81
C GLN A 164 -20.11 15.63 -18.77
N SER A 165 -20.18 15.00 -17.59
CA SER A 165 -21.04 15.49 -16.50
C SER A 165 -20.60 16.88 -16.01
N LEU A 166 -19.30 17.18 -16.00
CA LEU A 166 -18.81 18.51 -15.64
C LEU A 166 -19.20 19.57 -16.66
N GLU A 167 -19.20 19.22 -17.94
CA GLU A 167 -19.65 20.11 -19.02
C GLU A 167 -21.15 20.40 -18.90
N GLU A 168 -21.98 19.37 -18.68
CA GLU A 168 -23.41 19.54 -18.43
C GLU A 168 -23.68 20.38 -17.17
N LEU A 169 -22.93 20.14 -16.09
CA LEU A 169 -23.03 20.94 -14.86
C LEU A 169 -22.58 22.39 -15.06
N ALA A 170 -21.62 22.66 -15.95
CA ALA A 170 -21.20 24.03 -16.26
C ALA A 170 -22.28 24.81 -17.04
N GLU A 171 -23.19 24.13 -17.74
CA GLU A 171 -24.35 24.77 -18.38
C GLU A 171 -25.51 24.98 -17.40
N GLU A 172 -25.70 24.08 -16.44
CA GLU A 172 -26.81 24.12 -15.49
C GLU A 172 -26.54 24.98 -14.24
N GLU A 173 -25.31 24.95 -13.72
CA GLU A 173 -24.96 25.50 -12.41
C GLU A 173 -23.95 26.66 -12.55
N PRO A 174 -24.27 27.87 -12.06
CA PRO A 174 -23.43 29.05 -12.22
C PRO A 174 -22.09 28.95 -11.46
N LEU A 175 -22.01 28.09 -10.44
CA LEU A 175 -20.75 27.79 -9.75
C LEU A 175 -19.76 27.08 -10.67
N PHE A 176 -20.21 26.06 -11.42
CA PHE A 176 -19.38 25.28 -12.34
C PHE A 176 -18.98 26.11 -13.56
N GLN A 177 -19.91 26.92 -14.08
CA GLN A 177 -19.59 27.86 -15.15
C GLN A 177 -18.47 28.83 -14.75
N ARG A 178 -18.57 29.46 -13.56
CA ARG A 178 -17.53 30.36 -13.04
C ARG A 178 -16.19 29.66 -12.84
N LEU A 179 -16.21 28.42 -12.32
CA LEU A 179 -15.00 27.62 -12.16
C LEU A 179 -14.37 27.24 -13.49
N LYS A 180 -15.17 27.04 -14.54
CA LYS A 180 -14.73 26.74 -15.91
C LYS A 180 -14.11 27.97 -16.59
N ASP A 181 -14.77 29.14 -16.50
CA ASP A 181 -14.35 30.34 -17.21
C ASP A 181 -13.15 31.06 -16.58
N ASN A 182 -12.97 30.97 -15.25
CA ASN A 182 -11.94 31.71 -14.51
C ASN A 182 -11.13 30.81 -13.56
N ALA A 183 -10.25 29.98 -14.12
CA ALA A 183 -9.35 29.09 -13.38
C ALA A 183 -8.54 29.76 -12.24
N ALA A 184 -8.14 31.03 -12.43
CA ALA A 184 -7.23 31.75 -11.53
C ALA A 184 -7.88 32.89 -10.71
N GLN A 185 -9.11 33.30 -11.05
CA GLN A 185 -9.79 34.46 -10.47
C GLN A 185 -11.19 34.13 -9.94
N VAL A 186 -11.37 32.97 -9.31
CA VAL A 186 -12.55 32.82 -8.46
C VAL A 186 -12.29 33.63 -7.18
N GLU A 187 -12.57 34.92 -7.25
CA GLU A 187 -12.54 35.85 -6.11
C GLU A 187 -13.53 35.44 -5.00
N ASP A 188 -14.42 34.48 -5.27
CA ASP A 188 -15.48 34.00 -4.39
C ASP A 188 -15.55 32.46 -4.22
N LEU A 189 -14.45 31.69 -4.40
CA LEU A 189 -14.47 30.28 -3.96
C LEU A 189 -14.36 30.23 -2.43
N SER A 190 -15.38 30.76 -1.79
CA SER A 190 -15.60 30.70 -0.35
C SER A 190 -15.82 29.25 0.07
N VAL A 191 -15.71 29.00 1.37
CA VAL A 191 -16.01 27.71 2.00
C VAL A 191 -17.37 27.16 1.55
N ALA A 192 -18.38 28.03 1.47
CA ALA A 192 -19.71 27.67 0.99
C ALA A 192 -19.71 27.18 -0.47
N GLY A 193 -18.86 27.76 -1.33
CA GLY A 193 -18.72 27.31 -2.72
C GLY A 193 -18.02 25.95 -2.84
N LEU A 194 -17.12 25.61 -1.92
CA LEU A 194 -16.49 24.28 -1.87
C LEU A 194 -17.45 23.19 -1.35
N GLU A 195 -18.25 23.52 -0.34
CA GLU A 195 -19.31 22.64 0.17
C GLU A 195 -20.37 22.41 -0.92
N GLU A 196 -20.84 23.48 -1.56
CA GLU A 196 -21.80 23.44 -2.67
C GLU A 196 -21.26 22.62 -3.84
N LEU A 197 -20.00 22.80 -4.24
CA LEU A 197 -19.36 21.99 -5.28
C LEU A 197 -19.38 20.50 -4.92
N ASN A 198 -18.97 20.14 -3.70
CA ASN A 198 -18.94 18.74 -3.27
C ASN A 198 -20.34 18.12 -3.22
N GLU A 199 -21.32 18.88 -2.75
CA GLU A 199 -22.71 18.41 -2.67
C GLU A 199 -23.30 18.21 -4.06
N ILE A 200 -23.09 19.16 -4.99
CA ILE A 200 -23.56 19.05 -6.37
C ILE A 200 -22.91 17.85 -7.07
N LEU A 201 -21.59 17.66 -6.96
CA LEU A 201 -20.89 16.52 -7.54
C LEU A 201 -21.43 15.19 -7.02
N ARG A 202 -21.61 15.06 -5.70
CA ARG A 202 -22.16 13.83 -5.08
C ARG A 202 -23.61 13.56 -5.47
N ARG A 203 -24.40 14.61 -5.69
CA ARG A 203 -25.82 14.49 -6.04
C ARG A 203 -26.03 14.14 -7.51
N LYS A 204 -25.26 14.74 -8.41
CA LYS A 204 -25.47 14.66 -9.86
C LYS A 204 -24.67 13.53 -10.50
N ILE A 205 -23.47 13.23 -10.00
CA ILE A 205 -22.61 12.19 -10.55
C ILE A 205 -22.83 10.89 -9.77
N THR A 206 -23.43 9.89 -10.44
CA THR A 206 -23.65 8.57 -9.84
C THR A 206 -22.32 7.86 -9.56
N ASN A 207 -22.19 7.25 -8.39
CA ASN A 207 -20.95 6.61 -7.92
C ASN A 207 -19.72 7.53 -7.90
N PHE A 208 -19.92 8.84 -7.68
CA PHE A 208 -18.80 9.78 -7.54
C PHE A 208 -17.86 9.35 -6.42
N SER A 209 -16.62 9.03 -6.79
CA SER A 209 -15.56 8.64 -5.86
C SER A 209 -14.27 9.32 -6.26
N VAL A 210 -13.84 10.25 -5.42
CA VAL A 210 -12.59 11.00 -5.59
C VAL A 210 -11.39 10.05 -5.70
N PRO A 211 -11.17 9.08 -4.78
CA PRO A 211 -10.04 8.17 -4.89
C PRO A 211 -10.07 7.30 -6.16
N GLN A 212 -11.25 6.94 -6.66
CA GLN A 212 -11.37 6.13 -7.87
C GLN A 212 -11.03 6.93 -9.12
N LEU A 213 -11.59 8.14 -9.27
CA LEU A 213 -11.27 9.03 -10.38
C LEU A 213 -9.77 9.39 -10.40
N TRP A 214 -9.18 9.58 -9.23
CA TRP A 214 -7.73 9.82 -9.09
C TRP A 214 -6.89 8.68 -9.66
N LYS A 215 -7.28 7.43 -9.37
CA LYS A 215 -6.64 6.22 -9.90
C LYS A 215 -6.86 6.09 -11.40
N ASP A 216 -8.08 6.36 -11.88
CA ASP A 216 -8.43 6.27 -13.30
C ASP A 216 -7.62 7.27 -14.13
N TYR A 217 -7.52 8.54 -13.70
CA TYR A 217 -6.66 9.54 -14.35
C TYR A 217 -5.18 9.13 -14.34
N ALA A 218 -4.68 8.59 -13.24
CA ALA A 218 -3.29 8.12 -13.16
C ALA A 218 -3.02 6.98 -14.15
N LEU A 219 -3.94 6.01 -14.23
CA LEU A 219 -3.84 4.87 -15.14
C LEU A 219 -3.82 5.32 -16.60
N LEU A 220 -4.69 6.25 -16.99
CA LEU A 220 -4.76 6.76 -18.36
C LEU A 220 -3.50 7.54 -18.76
N LEU A 221 -2.96 8.39 -17.88
CA LEU A 221 -1.72 9.11 -18.17
C LEU A 221 -0.50 8.19 -18.25
N GLN A 222 -0.45 7.14 -17.42
CA GLN A 222 0.59 6.14 -17.49
C GLN A 222 0.53 5.39 -18.83
N ALA A 223 -0.66 4.92 -19.23
CA ALA A 223 -0.88 4.26 -20.51
C ALA A 223 -0.49 5.15 -21.71
N GLN A 224 -0.83 6.45 -21.67
CA GLN A 224 -0.42 7.42 -22.68
C GLN A 224 1.10 7.61 -22.73
N SER A 225 1.78 7.65 -21.57
CA SER A 225 3.24 7.75 -21.51
C SER A 225 3.92 6.51 -22.11
N ASP A 226 3.41 5.33 -21.82
CA ASP A 226 3.95 4.06 -22.33
C ASP A 226 3.73 3.91 -23.83
N ALA A 227 2.56 4.32 -24.34
CA ALA A 227 2.27 4.38 -25.77
C ALA A 227 3.23 5.34 -26.51
N ASN A 228 3.47 6.53 -25.95
CA ASN A 228 4.40 7.50 -26.52
C ASN A 228 5.85 7.00 -26.53
N TYR A 229 6.29 6.32 -25.47
CA TYR A 229 7.62 5.70 -25.42
C TYR A 229 7.78 4.59 -26.47
N ASN A 230 6.78 3.72 -26.59
CA ASN A 230 6.78 2.62 -27.56
C ASN A 230 6.73 3.12 -29.01
N ALA A 231 5.96 4.19 -29.29
CA ALA A 231 5.92 4.83 -30.60
C ALA A 231 7.27 5.49 -30.96
N ALA A 232 7.90 6.17 -30.00
CA ALA A 232 9.24 6.76 -30.19
C ALA A 232 10.32 5.68 -30.42
N ALA A 233 10.27 4.57 -29.68
CA ALA A 233 11.17 3.44 -29.86
C ALA A 233 10.98 2.74 -31.22
N ALA A 234 9.73 2.59 -31.67
CA ALA A 234 9.40 2.06 -32.99
C ALA A 234 9.90 2.98 -34.12
N ALA A 235 9.71 4.30 -34.00
CA ALA A 235 10.21 5.28 -34.95
C ALA A 235 11.75 5.29 -35.02
N ALA A 236 12.43 5.19 -33.88
CA ALA A 236 13.89 5.08 -33.83
C ALA A 236 14.42 3.77 -34.43
N ALA A 237 13.71 2.66 -34.24
CA ALA A 237 14.04 1.37 -34.85
C ALA A 237 13.88 1.40 -36.39
N VAL A 238 12.81 2.05 -36.90
CA VAL A 238 12.58 2.25 -38.34
C VAL A 238 13.64 3.16 -38.97
N ALA A 239 14.07 4.21 -38.26
CA ALA A 239 15.16 5.08 -38.72
C ALA A 239 16.52 4.36 -38.81
N THR A 240 16.71 3.29 -38.04
CA THR A 240 17.97 2.51 -38.01
C THR A 240 18.00 1.39 -39.06
N THR A 241 16.85 0.88 -39.53
CA THR A 241 16.76 -0.22 -40.50
C THR A 241 16.69 0.22 -41.96
N GLY A 242 16.64 1.52 -42.26
CA GLY A 242 16.86 2.04 -43.62
C GLY A 242 15.85 1.54 -44.68
N VAL A 243 14.63 1.18 -44.28
CA VAL A 243 13.55 0.87 -45.21
C VAL A 243 12.55 2.02 -45.19
N ALA A 244 12.53 2.81 -46.26
CA ALA A 244 11.51 3.81 -46.52
C ALA A 244 10.15 3.11 -46.66
N ALA A 245 9.33 3.14 -45.61
CA ALA A 245 7.93 2.78 -45.67
C ALA A 245 7.11 4.06 -45.82
N ASN A 246 6.26 4.06 -46.86
CA ASN A 246 5.43 5.17 -47.29
C ASN A 246 4.68 5.87 -46.15
N GLU A 247 4.69 7.21 -46.21
CA GLU A 247 3.78 8.09 -45.50
C GLU A 247 2.34 7.78 -45.93
N ALA A 248 1.67 6.90 -45.19
CA ALA A 248 0.23 6.76 -45.26
C ALA A 248 -0.31 6.45 -43.86
N ASP A 249 -1.07 7.42 -43.35
CA ASP A 249 -2.13 7.24 -42.36
C ASP A 249 -1.70 6.87 -40.94
N ILE A 250 -1.00 7.80 -40.28
CA ILE A 250 -1.04 7.90 -38.81
C ILE A 250 -1.92 9.10 -38.50
N GLY A 251 -3.21 8.85 -38.27
CA GLY A 251 -4.15 9.87 -37.82
C GLY A 251 -3.76 10.40 -36.45
N ILE A 252 -2.90 11.42 -36.44
CA ILE A 252 -2.67 12.27 -35.27
C ILE A 252 -3.89 13.18 -35.19
N ASN A 253 -4.88 12.79 -34.39
CA ASN A 253 -6.01 13.66 -34.12
C ASN A 253 -5.52 14.77 -33.18
N GLU A 254 -4.92 15.80 -33.78
CA GLU A 254 -4.57 17.05 -33.15
C GLU A 254 -5.88 17.82 -32.90
N VAL A 255 -6.50 17.56 -31.74
CA VAL A 255 -7.63 18.37 -31.29
C VAL A 255 -7.07 19.71 -30.84
N ALA A 256 -7.32 20.72 -31.67
CA ALA A 256 -7.02 22.12 -31.42
C ALA A 256 -7.73 22.61 -30.14
N GLY A 257 -6.96 23.16 -29.19
CA GLY A 257 -7.52 23.75 -27.97
C GLY A 257 -6.47 24.41 -27.07
N SER A 258 -6.16 25.68 -27.34
CA SER A 258 -5.51 26.68 -26.47
C SER A 258 -4.02 26.52 -26.08
N GLU A 259 -3.25 27.58 -26.37
CA GLU A 259 -1.81 27.77 -26.11
C GLU A 259 -1.45 27.96 -24.61
N HIS A 260 -2.13 27.29 -23.68
CA HIS A 260 -1.80 27.39 -22.24
C HIS A 260 -1.05 26.14 -21.75
N VAL A 261 0.28 26.29 -21.80
CA VAL A 261 1.33 25.51 -21.13
C VAL A 261 1.52 24.06 -21.62
N LYS A 262 2.58 23.86 -22.41
CA LYS A 262 3.24 22.57 -22.71
C LYS A 262 3.87 21.94 -21.45
N GLN A 263 3.14 21.78 -20.35
CA GLN A 263 3.60 21.05 -19.17
C GLN A 263 3.06 19.62 -19.22
N LYS A 264 3.96 18.66 -18.99
CA LYS A 264 3.60 17.24 -18.90
C LYS A 264 2.56 17.08 -17.78
N ARG A 265 1.36 16.61 -18.13
CA ARG A 265 0.33 16.29 -17.15
C ARG A 265 0.84 15.18 -16.23
N MET A 266 0.65 15.33 -14.93
CA MET A 266 1.04 14.32 -13.95
C MET A 266 -0.03 14.17 -12.88
N VAL A 267 -0.11 12.98 -12.30
CA VAL A 267 -0.97 12.69 -11.15
C VAL A 267 -0.06 12.21 -10.02
N ILE A 268 -0.14 12.87 -8.87
CA ILE A 268 0.48 12.40 -7.64
C ILE A 268 -0.61 11.63 -6.89
N MET A 269 -0.38 10.33 -6.66
CA MET A 269 -1.36 9.48 -5.97
C MET A 269 -1.60 9.97 -4.54
N LEU A 270 -2.87 9.92 -4.12
CA LEU A 270 -3.25 10.12 -2.72
C LEU A 270 -2.58 9.05 -1.85
N ASN A 271 -2.12 9.43 -0.66
CA ASN A 271 -1.55 8.49 0.29
C ASN A 271 -2.68 7.74 1.04
N PRO A 272 -2.87 6.42 0.83
CA PRO A 272 -3.96 5.67 1.45
C PRO A 272 -3.82 5.53 2.97
N ALA A 273 -2.64 5.79 3.53
CA ALA A 273 -2.41 5.77 4.98
C ALA A 273 -2.73 7.12 5.66
N ASN A 274 -3.08 8.16 4.88
CA ASN A 274 -3.35 9.49 5.37
C ASN A 274 -4.82 9.86 5.11
N GLU A 275 -5.70 9.53 6.06
CA GLU A 275 -7.15 9.77 5.96
C GLU A 275 -7.47 11.25 5.71
N ASP A 276 -6.71 12.16 6.35
CA ASP A 276 -6.85 13.60 6.16
C ASP A 276 -6.59 14.05 4.71
N GLU A 277 -5.74 13.34 3.97
CA GLU A 277 -5.45 13.62 2.56
C GLU A 277 -6.46 12.94 1.63
N THR A 278 -6.95 11.73 1.95
CA THR A 278 -7.90 11.02 1.09
C THR A 278 -9.30 11.64 1.15
N ASP A 279 -9.70 12.10 2.33
CA ASP A 279 -11.06 12.57 2.61
C ASP A 279 -11.21 14.09 2.45
N ALA A 280 -10.12 14.78 2.14
CA ALA A 280 -10.11 16.23 1.97
C ALA A 280 -11.13 16.67 0.88
N PRO A 281 -12.09 17.56 1.22
CA PRO A 281 -13.10 18.04 0.26
C PRO A 281 -12.48 18.87 -0.87
N THR A 282 -11.27 19.40 -0.68
CA THR A 282 -10.50 20.08 -1.71
C THR A 282 -10.07 19.17 -2.86
N ASN A 283 -10.03 17.85 -2.65
CA ASN A 283 -9.66 16.92 -3.71
C ASN A 283 -10.64 16.93 -4.87
N ALA A 284 -11.94 17.16 -4.61
CA ALA A 284 -12.94 17.30 -5.66
C ALA A 284 -12.69 18.54 -6.53
N LEU A 285 -12.35 19.67 -5.90
CA LEU A 285 -11.95 20.89 -6.62
C LEU A 285 -10.73 20.63 -7.51
N GLN A 286 -9.71 19.93 -7.00
CA GLN A 286 -8.52 19.59 -7.78
C GLN A 286 -8.83 18.67 -8.96
N LEU A 287 -9.72 17.69 -8.78
CA LEU A 287 -10.20 16.83 -9.88
C LEU A 287 -10.93 17.63 -10.96
N THR A 288 -11.86 18.50 -10.56
CA THR A 288 -12.62 19.35 -11.49
C THR A 288 -11.70 20.27 -12.28
N ARG A 289 -10.71 20.90 -11.63
CA ARG A 289 -9.70 21.72 -12.32
C ARG A 289 -8.82 20.92 -13.25
N PHE A 290 -8.42 19.72 -12.83
CA PHE A 290 -7.59 18.84 -13.63
C PHE A 290 -8.34 18.38 -14.89
N ALA A 291 -9.64 18.05 -14.76
CA ALA A 291 -10.51 17.67 -15.87
C ALA A 291 -10.64 18.78 -16.92
N TRP A 292 -10.87 20.03 -16.50
CA TRP A 292 -10.89 21.18 -17.41
C TRP A 292 -9.50 21.67 -17.87
N HIS A 293 -8.43 20.92 -17.60
CA HIS A 293 -7.06 21.27 -17.97
C HIS A 293 -6.53 22.59 -17.38
N HIS A 294 -7.14 23.10 -16.30
CA HIS A 294 -6.66 24.28 -15.59
C HIS A 294 -5.36 24.02 -14.82
N THR A 295 -5.12 22.77 -14.43
CA THR A 295 -3.90 22.35 -13.75
C THR A 295 -3.25 21.20 -14.51
N ALA A 296 -1.94 21.28 -14.70
CA ALA A 296 -1.16 20.19 -15.27
C ALA A 296 -0.89 19.07 -14.24
N GLN A 297 -0.98 19.37 -12.94
CA GLN A 297 -0.69 18.40 -11.88
C GLN A 297 -1.92 18.15 -11.03
N LEU A 298 -2.38 16.90 -10.99
CA LEU A 298 -3.39 16.46 -10.03
C LEU A 298 -2.69 16.09 -8.72
N VAL A 299 -2.73 17.01 -7.76
CA VAL A 299 -2.11 16.87 -6.43
C VAL A 299 -3.10 17.36 -5.37
N SER A 300 -3.20 16.61 -4.27
CA SER A 300 -3.99 17.04 -3.12
C SER A 300 -3.38 18.28 -2.49
N LEU A 301 -4.22 19.25 -2.09
CA LEU A 301 -3.76 20.40 -1.31
C LEU A 301 -3.26 19.96 0.07
N ALA A 302 -3.84 18.90 0.64
CA ALA A 302 -3.42 18.30 1.91
C ALA A 302 -2.06 17.58 1.81
N ASN A 303 -1.49 17.44 0.61
CA ASN A 303 -0.15 16.89 0.46
C ASN A 303 0.90 17.81 1.10
N ASN A 304 1.57 17.30 2.14
CA ASN A 304 2.53 18.07 2.94
C ASN A 304 3.60 18.78 2.10
N THR A 305 4.14 18.13 1.07
CA THR A 305 5.21 18.72 0.23
C THR A 305 4.67 19.90 -0.58
N ARG A 306 3.50 19.74 -1.21
CA ARG A 306 2.86 20.79 -2.00
C ARG A 306 2.41 21.95 -1.12
N LEU A 307 1.81 21.64 0.03
CA LEU A 307 1.36 22.63 1.00
C LEU A 307 2.51 23.50 1.52
N ILE A 308 3.65 22.91 1.87
CA ILE A 308 4.83 23.66 2.34
C ILE A 308 5.34 24.61 1.25
N GLN A 309 5.36 24.18 -0.02
CA GLN A 309 5.79 25.03 -1.14
C GLN A 309 4.86 26.24 -1.31
N LEU A 310 3.54 26.00 -1.31
CA LEU A 310 2.54 27.06 -1.42
C LEU A 310 2.59 28.01 -0.24
N PHE A 311 2.70 27.47 0.97
CA PHE A 311 2.82 28.24 2.19
C PHE A 311 4.04 29.17 2.15
N ASN A 312 5.21 28.66 1.76
CA ASN A 312 6.41 29.48 1.66
C ASN A 312 6.27 30.58 0.59
N LEU A 313 5.60 30.28 -0.53
CA LEU A 313 5.32 31.26 -1.58
C LEU A 313 4.39 32.37 -1.08
N TRP A 314 3.32 32.01 -0.36
CA TRP A 314 2.41 32.96 0.28
C TRP A 314 3.13 33.86 1.28
N CYS A 315 3.99 33.29 2.14
CA CYS A 315 4.81 34.06 3.08
C CYS A 315 5.68 35.08 2.34
N GLY A 316 6.28 34.69 1.21
CA GLY A 316 7.08 35.61 0.39
C GLY A 316 6.27 36.75 -0.23
N GLN A 317 5.01 36.50 -0.61
CA GLN A 317 4.13 37.52 -1.20
C GLN A 317 3.58 38.50 -0.15
N THR A 318 3.35 38.03 1.08
CA THR A 318 2.68 38.81 2.14
C THR A 318 3.63 39.38 3.18
N GLN A 319 4.94 39.16 3.06
CA GLN A 319 5.95 39.58 4.03
C GLN A 319 6.01 41.08 4.33
N ASN A 320 5.50 41.93 3.44
CA ASN A 320 5.47 43.38 3.63
C ASN A 320 4.18 43.87 4.31
N ASP A 321 3.13 43.04 4.33
CA ASP A 321 1.78 43.39 4.80
C ASP A 321 1.42 42.69 6.11
N LEU A 322 2.06 41.56 6.42
CA LEU A 322 1.80 40.73 7.58
C LEU A 322 3.10 40.44 8.36
N PRO A 323 3.05 40.34 9.70
CA PRO A 323 4.17 39.89 10.50
C PRO A 323 4.53 38.44 10.16
N MET A 324 5.83 38.19 10.02
CA MET A 324 6.40 36.93 9.52
C MET A 324 7.49 36.40 10.46
N ASP A 325 7.33 36.62 11.76
CA ASP A 325 8.20 35.97 12.75
C ASP A 325 7.96 34.45 12.78
N ASP A 326 8.84 33.72 13.47
CA ASP A 326 8.77 32.27 13.52
C ASP A 326 7.50 31.77 14.23
N GLU A 327 6.94 32.57 15.14
CA GLU A 327 5.73 32.23 15.90
C GLU A 327 4.47 32.38 15.03
N HIS A 328 4.32 33.52 14.32
CA HIS A 328 3.25 33.74 13.35
C HIS A 328 3.33 32.75 12.18
N LYS A 329 4.53 32.46 11.67
CA LYS A 329 4.72 31.44 10.60
C LYS A 329 4.28 30.06 11.03
N ASN A 330 4.56 29.66 12.27
CA ASN A 330 4.14 28.36 12.76
C ASN A 330 2.60 28.27 12.81
N TRP A 331 1.94 29.36 13.20
CA TRP A 331 0.49 29.43 13.13
C TRP A 331 -0.06 29.39 11.72
N TYR A 332 0.42 30.26 10.82
CA TYR A 332 -0.06 30.29 9.45
C TYR A 332 0.12 28.92 8.78
N ARG A 333 1.16 28.17 9.15
CA ARG A 333 1.36 26.79 8.71
C ARG A 333 0.28 25.83 9.25
N SER A 334 -0.05 25.89 10.54
CA SER A 334 -1.15 25.09 11.10
C SER A 334 -2.50 25.44 10.47
N LEU A 335 -2.74 26.72 10.20
CA LEU A 335 -3.93 27.19 9.49
C LEU A 335 -3.96 26.66 8.04
N ALA A 336 -2.82 26.72 7.34
CA ALA A 336 -2.70 26.17 5.98
C ALA A 336 -3.00 24.67 5.94
N GLN A 337 -2.49 23.89 6.92
CA GLN A 337 -2.79 22.47 7.05
C GLN A 337 -4.27 22.22 7.27
N TYR A 338 -4.89 22.97 8.17
CA TYR A 338 -6.32 22.85 8.41
C TYR A 338 -7.16 23.16 7.17
N ILE A 339 -6.87 24.27 6.48
CA ILE A 339 -7.57 24.67 5.24
C ILE A 339 -7.40 23.59 4.16
N ALA A 340 -6.20 23.03 4.04
CA ALA A 340 -5.92 22.00 3.06
C ALA A 340 -6.66 20.68 3.32
N ILE A 341 -6.84 20.32 4.59
CA ILE A 341 -7.54 19.07 5.00
C ILE A 341 -9.05 19.26 4.98
N ASN A 342 -9.56 20.39 5.48
CA ASN A 342 -10.99 20.58 5.72
C ASN A 342 -11.67 21.43 4.64
N GLY A 343 -10.90 22.09 3.77
CA GLY A 343 -11.44 23.02 2.76
C GLY A 343 -12.15 24.24 3.36
N ALA A 344 -12.03 24.47 4.67
CA ALA A 344 -12.78 25.47 5.41
C ALA A 344 -11.87 26.41 6.19
N ILE A 345 -12.32 27.66 6.32
CA ILE A 345 -11.76 28.65 7.24
C ILE A 345 -12.18 28.27 8.66
N MET A 346 -11.22 28.25 9.59
CA MET A 346 -11.52 28.24 11.02
C MET A 346 -12.33 29.49 11.36
N SER A 347 -13.58 29.30 11.78
CA SER A 347 -14.30 30.36 12.48
C SER A 347 -13.46 30.85 13.67
N PRO A 348 -13.59 32.11 14.12
CA PRO A 348 -12.91 32.60 15.32
C PRO A 348 -13.13 31.72 16.56
N ARG A 349 -14.19 30.91 16.55
CA ARG A 349 -14.51 29.91 17.56
C ARG A 349 -13.61 28.68 17.46
N GLU A 350 -13.44 28.10 16.27
CA GLU A 350 -12.53 26.96 16.03
C GLU A 350 -11.07 27.35 16.23
N LEU A 351 -10.70 28.60 15.88
CA LEU A 351 -9.37 29.17 16.17
C LEU A 351 -9.07 29.28 17.66
N ARG A 352 -10.09 29.61 18.46
CA ARG A 352 -9.97 29.58 19.91
C ARG A 352 -9.85 28.15 20.45
N GLU A 353 -10.52 27.18 19.84
CA GLU A 353 -10.48 25.77 20.27
C GLU A 353 -9.15 25.08 19.92
N LEU A 354 -8.53 25.45 18.79
CA LEU A 354 -7.26 24.87 18.32
C LEU A 354 -6.05 25.38 19.11
N ASN A 355 -6.01 26.67 19.42
CA ASN A 355 -4.99 27.27 20.28
C ASN A 355 -5.46 28.62 20.87
N ALA A 356 -6.05 28.58 22.07
CA ALA A 356 -6.67 29.74 22.71
C ALA A 356 -5.70 30.87 23.11
N ASP A 357 -4.42 30.56 23.29
CA ASP A 357 -3.38 31.54 23.62
C ASP A 357 -2.94 32.28 22.36
N LEU A 358 -2.77 31.53 21.27
CA LEU A 358 -2.37 32.10 19.99
C LEU A 358 -3.50 32.87 19.29
N PHE A 359 -4.77 32.46 19.45
CA PHE A 359 -5.94 33.28 19.09
C PHE A 359 -5.90 34.64 19.80
N ARG A 360 -5.55 34.65 21.09
CA ARG A 360 -5.46 35.90 21.87
C ARG A 360 -4.31 36.78 21.38
N GLN A 361 -3.16 36.20 21.03
CA GLN A 361 -2.00 36.93 20.52
C GLN A 361 -2.26 37.53 19.12
N LEU A 362 -2.86 36.76 18.21
CA LEU A 362 -3.32 37.26 16.92
C LEU A 362 -4.36 38.38 17.04
N TYR A 363 -5.32 38.25 17.96
CA TYR A 363 -6.30 39.30 18.19
C TYR A 363 -5.68 40.54 18.87
N GLN A 364 -4.57 40.38 19.61
CA GLN A 364 -3.78 41.50 20.14
C GLN A 364 -2.98 42.21 19.04
N ASP A 365 -2.37 41.47 18.12
CA ASP A 365 -1.51 42.01 17.07
C ASP A 365 -2.30 42.61 15.89
N PHE A 366 -3.43 41.98 15.52
CA PHE A 366 -4.24 42.36 14.34
C PHE A 366 -5.62 42.95 14.68
N GLY A 367 -6.10 42.81 15.92
CA GLY A 367 -7.41 43.31 16.32
C GLY A 367 -8.56 42.78 15.46
N ALA A 368 -9.43 43.67 15.01
CA ALA A 368 -10.56 43.32 14.14
C ALA A 368 -10.14 42.88 12.72
N GLU A 369 -8.89 43.12 12.31
CA GLU A 369 -8.37 42.71 10.99
C GLU A 369 -7.80 41.29 10.97
N VAL A 370 -7.94 40.50 12.03
CA VAL A 370 -7.42 39.11 12.09
C VAL A 370 -7.98 38.20 10.99
N ASN A 371 -9.16 38.54 10.44
CA ASN A 371 -9.75 37.81 9.32
C ASN A 371 -8.98 38.01 8.01
N ARG A 372 -8.34 39.17 7.83
CA ARG A 372 -7.61 39.51 6.60
C ARG A 372 -6.46 38.52 6.27
N PRO A 373 -5.56 38.16 7.20
CA PRO A 373 -4.55 37.15 6.91
C PRO A 373 -5.15 35.75 6.68
N ILE A 374 -6.24 35.40 7.37
CA ILE A 374 -6.92 34.10 7.23
C ILE A 374 -7.54 33.99 5.84
N GLU A 375 -8.30 35.00 5.43
CA GLU A 375 -8.92 35.09 4.11
C GLU A 375 -7.86 35.16 3.00
N SER A 376 -6.77 35.91 3.22
CA SER A 376 -5.64 35.96 2.28
C SER A 376 -5.01 34.59 2.06
N LEU A 377 -4.71 33.85 3.14
CA LEU A 377 -4.12 32.52 3.06
C LEU A 377 -5.10 31.52 2.42
N ASN A 378 -6.38 31.55 2.82
CA ASN A 378 -7.43 30.71 2.25
C ASN A 378 -7.56 30.92 0.73
N ASN A 379 -7.71 32.17 0.31
CA ASN A 379 -7.82 32.51 -1.11
C ASN A 379 -6.56 32.13 -1.89
N PHE A 380 -5.38 32.28 -1.29
CA PHE A 380 -4.14 31.89 -1.91
C PHE A 380 -4.04 30.37 -2.12
N LEU A 381 -4.30 29.58 -1.07
CA LEU A 381 -4.20 28.12 -1.12
C LEU A 381 -5.24 27.52 -2.06
N LEU A 382 -6.47 28.04 -2.04
CA LEU A 382 -7.54 27.54 -2.90
C LEU A 382 -7.39 27.99 -4.36
N ARG A 383 -6.57 28.99 -4.68
CA ARG A 383 -6.26 29.38 -6.07
C ARG A 383 -5.14 28.56 -6.71
N ALA A 384 -4.33 27.91 -5.89
CA ALA A 384 -3.13 27.18 -6.31
C ALA A 384 -3.39 25.75 -6.79
#